data_AF-A0A7S0AE25-F1
#
_entry.id   AF-A0A7S0AE25-F1
#
_cell.length_a   1.000
_cell.length_b   1.000
_cell.length_c   1.000
_cell.angle_alpha   90.00
_cell.angle_beta   90.00
_cell.angle_gamma   90.00
#
_symmetry.space_group_name_H-M   'P 1'
#
loop_
_entity.id
_entity.type
_entity.pdbx_description
1 polymer ?
#
loop_
_entity_poly.entity_id
_entity_poly.type
_entity_poly.pdbx_seq_one_letter_code
_entity_poly.pdbx_strand_id
1 'polypeptide(L)'
;DQLAELCCHKHQKHIGMALCLQIFLLAVFALSLRAEKCDGGGECPERHDDESGLIQLATKHQEDCGSPIACANKARSLCGSCCGCIFASNGLCYSDVASETDCQHWPGNIWCPCSGPPSPTMGPTPTPTPSLPAPTPMPAPTPYPPVNADCGSCCGCIFASNGQCYPDITSETQCHQWPGNMWCPCSGPTPAPPSPSPTLGPTSGPTPSPPAPAPTLAPTPTPPVPTLSPSPPSPSVPAGCPEMQAVLSAYGPEIGPNGELFNLGGAGQYYTWASFSEAVCTYNAMAELDGMSKFLGEEDMNKNGLTLCAFMANLEVETLHWTACKERVQMADGTCPCIWPECQGGCSGGRVDSYTSAKAAGVGWTVTTCNGKTAPSKGCVDFWGNQVQDPEWCWWGRGATQLTWPGNYDMFQGIVKDASGVDICEDPDSICNSDKTAWLTAVAYWKKNEAPWVAAYTFDSSLQVIRPADTSANGKRRDNYDANTAALGLEQVPAPTPGPPGPSEGMTTVQSGEGCWNIANRVCPGQGNSWATVICDPPACSPRPGPGQTVRYNCNGC
;
A
#
# COMPACT_ATOMS: atom_id res chain seq x y z
N ASP A 1 -56.24 -36.89 2.30
CA ASP A 1 -57.44 -37.70 2.03
C ASP A 1 -57.30 -38.87 1.05
N GLN A 2 -56.10 -39.31 0.65
CA GLN A 2 -55.91 -40.69 0.14
C GLN A 2 -54.55 -41.27 0.57
N LEU A 3 -54.25 -41.18 1.87
CA LEU A 3 -53.09 -41.82 2.51
C LEU A 3 -53.31 -42.02 4.02
N ALA A 4 -54.56 -42.15 4.44
CA ALA A 4 -54.95 -42.32 5.84
C ALA A 4 -56.14 -43.29 5.94
N GLU A 5 -55.87 -44.59 5.80
CA GLU A 5 -56.61 -45.68 6.44
C GLU A 5 -56.03 -47.03 6.01
N LEU A 6 -55.15 -47.61 6.82
CA LEU A 6 -55.10 -49.07 7.03
C LEU A 6 -54.32 -49.40 8.33
N CYS A 7 -55.10 -49.70 9.37
CA CYS A 7 -54.92 -50.63 10.50
C CYS A 7 -53.53 -50.79 11.17
N CYS A 8 -53.31 -50.34 12.42
CA CYS A 8 -53.71 -50.93 13.73
C CYS A 8 -53.19 -52.37 14.05
N HIS A 9 -52.13 -52.49 14.86
CA HIS A 9 -52.15 -53.32 16.08
C HIS A 9 -50.99 -53.03 17.09
N LYS A 10 -51.41 -52.67 18.31
CA LYS A 10 -50.88 -52.96 19.66
C LYS A 10 -49.37 -53.15 19.95
N HIS A 11 -48.96 -52.41 20.99
CA HIS A 11 -47.98 -52.67 22.06
C HIS A 11 -46.51 -52.19 21.94
N GLN A 12 -46.22 -51.28 22.87
CA GLN A 12 -45.00 -51.09 23.68
C GLN A 12 -43.99 -49.99 23.29
N LYS A 13 -44.18 -48.87 24.00
CA LYS A 13 -43.24 -47.92 24.63
C LYS A 13 -41.76 -47.90 24.20
N HIS A 14 -41.30 -46.67 24.01
CA HIS A 14 -39.93 -46.15 23.90
C HIS A 14 -39.36 -46.02 22.48
N ILE A 15 -39.90 -45.07 21.71
CA ILE A 15 -39.19 -44.16 20.76
C ILE A 15 -40.24 -43.11 20.37
N GLY A 16 -40.21 -41.92 20.98
CA GLY A 16 -41.31 -40.94 20.84
C GLY A 16 -40.88 -39.46 20.87
N MET A 17 -39.59 -39.18 20.70
CA MET A 17 -39.11 -37.78 20.67
C MET A 17 -38.15 -37.47 19.51
N ALA A 18 -37.41 -38.47 18.99
CA ALA A 18 -36.50 -38.24 17.87
C ALA A 18 -37.21 -38.06 16.51
N LEU A 19 -38.34 -38.74 16.28
CA LEU A 19 -39.02 -38.73 14.99
C LEU A 19 -39.91 -37.48 14.76
N CYS A 20 -40.39 -36.84 15.83
CA CYS A 20 -41.11 -35.56 15.72
C CYS A 20 -40.17 -34.40 15.37
N LEU A 21 -38.91 -34.44 15.84
CA LEU A 21 -37.93 -33.38 15.58
C LEU A 21 -37.43 -33.41 14.12
N GLN A 22 -37.29 -34.61 13.53
CA GLN A 22 -36.93 -34.76 12.11
C GLN A 22 -38.05 -34.35 11.15
N ILE A 23 -39.32 -34.58 11.51
CA ILE A 23 -40.47 -34.14 10.69
C ILE A 23 -40.67 -32.62 10.80
N PHE A 24 -40.39 -32.01 11.95
CA PHE A 24 -40.43 -30.54 12.11
C PHE A 24 -39.29 -29.85 11.34
N LEU A 25 -38.09 -30.42 11.34
CA LEU A 25 -36.95 -29.89 10.57
C LEU A 25 -37.14 -30.02 9.05
N LEU A 26 -37.78 -31.10 8.58
CA LEU A 26 -38.11 -31.26 7.15
C LEU A 26 -39.27 -30.32 6.70
N ALA A 27 -40.21 -29.98 7.58
CA ALA A 27 -41.26 -29.01 7.28
C ALA A 27 -40.74 -27.56 7.25
N VAL A 28 -39.74 -27.23 8.07
CA VAL A 28 -39.09 -25.91 8.06
C VAL A 28 -38.19 -25.75 6.83
N PHE A 29 -37.54 -26.82 6.35
CA PHE A 29 -36.75 -26.78 5.11
C PHE A 29 -37.61 -26.71 3.83
N ALA A 30 -38.82 -27.28 3.85
CA ALA A 30 -39.75 -27.23 2.71
C ALA A 30 -40.52 -25.91 2.56
N LEU A 31 -40.41 -24.98 3.52
CA LEU A 31 -41.00 -23.64 3.46
C LEU A 31 -40.04 -22.54 2.93
N SER A 32 -38.77 -22.88 2.66
CA SER A 32 -37.78 -21.93 2.11
C SER A 32 -37.47 -22.12 0.62
N LEU A 33 -38.24 -22.94 -0.11
CA LEU A 33 -38.13 -23.06 -1.56
C LEU A 33 -39.52 -23.04 -2.21
N ARG A 34 -40.10 -21.84 -2.33
CA ARG A 34 -40.97 -21.50 -3.48
C ARG A 34 -40.52 -20.17 -4.06
N ALA A 35 -40.07 -20.27 -5.31
CA ALA A 35 -39.80 -19.17 -6.21
C ALA A 35 -41.09 -18.39 -6.53
N GLU A 36 -41.01 -17.07 -6.52
CA GLU A 36 -42.00 -16.23 -7.18
C GLU A 36 -41.77 -16.32 -8.69
N LYS A 37 -42.76 -16.88 -9.40
CA LYS A 37 -42.96 -16.63 -10.82
C LYS A 37 -43.54 -15.23 -10.97
N CYS A 38 -42.88 -14.38 -11.75
CA CYS A 38 -43.51 -13.22 -12.34
C CYS A 38 -44.34 -13.67 -13.55
N ASP A 39 -45.65 -13.80 -13.38
CA ASP A 39 -46.61 -13.88 -14.48
C ASP A 39 -47.46 -12.60 -14.45
N GLY A 40 -47.38 -11.80 -15.51
CA GLY A 40 -48.27 -10.66 -15.76
C GLY A 40 -47.55 -9.31 -15.80
N GLY A 41 -47.62 -8.63 -16.95
CA GLY A 41 -46.91 -7.39 -17.22
C GLY A 41 -47.23 -6.25 -16.27
N GLY A 42 -46.18 -5.63 -15.75
CA GLY A 42 -46.18 -4.45 -14.90
C GLY A 42 -44.80 -4.29 -14.29
N GLU A 43 -44.18 -3.13 -14.47
CA GLU A 43 -42.80 -2.81 -14.05
C GLU A 43 -42.59 -3.04 -12.54
N CYS A 44 -41.48 -3.70 -12.17
CA CYS A 44 -41.04 -3.82 -10.78
C CYS A 44 -40.31 -2.53 -10.37
N PRO A 45 -40.62 -1.92 -9.19
CA PRO A 45 -39.89 -0.76 -8.71
C PRO A 45 -38.55 -1.16 -8.06
N GLU A 46 -37.60 -0.23 -8.15
CA GLU A 46 -36.21 -0.33 -7.68
C GLU A 46 -36.08 -0.69 -6.20
N ARG A 47 -35.03 -1.45 -5.90
CA ARG A 47 -34.64 -1.92 -4.58
C ARG A 47 -33.92 -0.79 -3.83
N HIS A 48 -34.42 -0.42 -2.66
CA HIS A 48 -33.72 0.38 -1.67
C HIS A 48 -32.89 -0.55 -0.77
N ASP A 49 -31.61 -0.24 -0.60
CA ASP A 49 -30.68 -0.87 0.33
C ASP A 49 -30.74 -0.15 1.69
N ASP A 50 -31.11 -0.83 2.78
CA ASP A 50 -31.07 -0.28 4.15
C ASP A 50 -30.34 -1.22 5.14
N GLU A 51 -29.22 -0.73 5.69
CA GLU A 51 -28.39 -1.30 6.77
C GLU A 51 -29.02 -1.18 8.18
N SER A 52 -30.15 -1.84 8.45
CA SER A 52 -30.83 -1.72 9.77
C SER A 52 -30.84 -3.00 10.63
N GLY A 53 -30.24 -4.11 10.15
CA GLY A 53 -30.26 -5.40 10.86
C GLY A 53 -29.25 -5.57 12.00
N LEU A 54 -28.12 -4.86 11.98
CA LEU A 54 -27.00 -5.12 12.92
C LEU A 54 -27.12 -4.35 14.25
N ILE A 55 -27.83 -3.22 14.28
CA ILE A 55 -27.96 -2.40 15.50
C ILE A 55 -28.90 -3.06 16.53
N GLN A 56 -29.89 -3.84 16.10
CA GLN A 56 -30.87 -4.45 17.02
C GLN A 56 -30.30 -5.60 17.87
N LEU A 57 -29.19 -6.24 17.46
CA LEU A 57 -28.61 -7.35 18.22
C LEU A 57 -27.75 -6.86 19.41
N ALA A 58 -27.14 -5.68 19.30
CA ALA A 58 -26.31 -5.10 20.36
C ALA A 58 -27.15 -4.47 21.48
N THR A 59 -28.27 -3.80 21.14
CA THR A 59 -29.10 -3.12 22.14
C THR A 59 -29.85 -4.10 23.06
N LYS A 60 -30.25 -5.27 22.54
CA LYS A 60 -30.90 -6.33 23.34
C LYS A 60 -29.97 -6.95 24.37
N HIS A 61 -28.65 -6.85 24.19
CA HIS A 61 -27.67 -7.51 25.04
C HIS A 61 -27.40 -6.77 26.37
N GLN A 62 -27.83 -5.51 26.48
CA GLN A 62 -27.61 -4.65 27.66
C GLN A 62 -28.73 -4.77 28.71
N GLU A 63 -29.91 -5.30 28.34
CA GLU A 63 -31.07 -5.43 29.24
C GLU A 63 -31.06 -6.74 30.08
N ASP A 64 -30.26 -7.74 29.71
CA ASP A 64 -30.34 -9.10 30.28
C ASP A 64 -29.40 -9.40 31.48
N CYS A 65 -28.71 -8.39 32.04
CA CYS A 65 -27.75 -8.62 33.12
C CYS A 65 -28.27 -8.18 34.50
N GLY A 66 -28.96 -9.09 35.21
CA GLY A 66 -29.58 -8.85 36.52
C GLY A 66 -28.64 -8.61 37.72
N SER A 67 -27.32 -8.42 37.54
CA SER A 67 -26.38 -8.05 38.61
C SER A 67 -24.97 -7.68 38.08
N PRO A 68 -24.26 -6.71 38.69
CA PRO A 68 -22.87 -6.35 38.35
C PRO A 68 -21.87 -7.51 38.43
N ILE A 69 -22.08 -8.45 39.36
CA ILE A 69 -21.20 -9.63 39.54
C ILE A 69 -21.43 -10.65 38.41
N ALA A 70 -22.65 -10.72 37.87
CA ALA A 70 -22.96 -11.58 36.73
C ALA A 70 -22.34 -11.02 35.42
N CYS A 71 -22.27 -9.70 35.26
CA CYS A 71 -21.57 -9.04 34.16
C CYS A 71 -20.06 -9.35 34.17
N ALA A 72 -19.41 -9.23 35.33
CA ALA A 72 -17.96 -9.46 35.44
C ALA A 72 -17.56 -10.91 35.12
N ASN A 73 -18.37 -11.89 35.52
CA ASN A 73 -18.10 -13.31 35.23
C ASN A 73 -18.38 -13.68 33.77
N LYS A 74 -19.35 -13.04 33.10
CA LYS A 74 -19.65 -13.26 31.68
C LYS A 74 -18.62 -12.57 30.76
N ALA A 75 -18.13 -11.38 31.15
CA ALA A 75 -16.99 -10.73 30.49
C ALA A 75 -15.72 -11.59 30.55
N ARG A 76 -15.44 -12.24 31.70
CA ARG A 76 -14.32 -13.20 31.82
C ARG A 76 -14.42 -14.40 30.88
N SER A 77 -15.62 -14.91 30.59
CA SER A 77 -15.78 -16.01 29.62
C SER A 77 -15.58 -15.58 28.17
N LEU A 78 -15.79 -14.31 27.86
CA LEU A 78 -15.59 -13.74 26.51
C LEU A 78 -14.13 -13.37 26.26
N CYS A 79 -13.37 -13.07 27.31
CA CYS A 79 -11.97 -12.68 27.17
C CYS A 79 -11.03 -13.81 26.72
N GLY A 80 -11.34 -15.08 26.99
CA GLY A 80 -10.46 -16.18 26.60
C GLY A 80 -9.01 -15.96 27.06
N SER A 81 -8.05 -16.02 26.13
CA SER A 81 -6.63 -15.69 26.35
C SER A 81 -6.27 -14.23 26.04
N CYS A 82 -7.25 -13.39 25.70
CA CYS A 82 -7.03 -11.98 25.39
C CYS A 82 -6.65 -11.19 26.65
N CYS A 83 -5.59 -10.41 26.54
CA CYS A 83 -5.12 -9.45 27.54
C CYS A 83 -5.02 -8.12 26.81
N GLY A 84 -6.01 -7.24 27.00
CA GLY A 84 -6.23 -6.03 26.18
C GLY A 84 -7.70 -5.77 25.86
N CYS A 85 -8.02 -5.36 24.63
CA CYS A 85 -9.38 -5.02 24.20
C CYS A 85 -9.90 -5.96 23.10
N ILE A 86 -11.12 -6.48 23.23
CA ILE A 86 -11.81 -7.21 22.15
C ILE A 86 -12.76 -6.25 21.44
N PHE A 87 -12.60 -6.13 20.12
CA PHE A 87 -13.41 -5.21 19.32
C PHE A 87 -14.74 -5.86 18.92
N ALA A 88 -15.86 -5.17 19.13
CA ALA A 88 -17.18 -5.70 18.81
C ALA A 88 -17.42 -5.90 17.31
N SER A 89 -16.74 -5.12 16.46
CA SER A 89 -16.91 -5.15 15.01
C SER A 89 -16.35 -6.40 14.34
N ASN A 90 -15.30 -7.00 14.93
CA ASN A 90 -14.58 -8.12 14.31
C ASN A 90 -14.20 -9.26 15.28
N GLY A 91 -14.42 -9.09 16.58
CA GLY A 91 -14.09 -10.08 17.60
C GLY A 91 -12.59 -10.30 17.83
N LEU A 92 -11.72 -9.46 17.28
CA LEU A 92 -10.27 -9.60 17.43
C LEU A 92 -9.77 -9.02 18.76
N CYS A 93 -8.74 -9.65 19.32
CA CYS A 93 -8.05 -9.22 20.54
C CYS A 93 -6.88 -8.29 20.22
N TYR A 94 -6.88 -7.10 20.82
CA TYR A 94 -5.83 -6.09 20.71
C TYR A 94 -5.14 -5.91 22.05
N SER A 95 -3.95 -6.49 22.19
CA SER A 95 -3.20 -6.51 23.46
C SER A 95 -2.39 -5.25 23.75
N ASP A 96 -2.33 -4.33 22.80
CA ASP A 96 -1.64 -3.05 22.85
C ASP A 96 -2.51 -1.91 23.39
N VAL A 97 -3.83 -2.11 23.52
CA VAL A 97 -4.72 -1.18 24.21
C VAL A 97 -4.39 -1.22 25.71
N ALA A 98 -3.84 -0.14 26.23
CA ALA A 98 -3.24 -0.11 27.58
C ALA A 98 -4.24 0.18 28.70
N SER A 99 -5.46 0.63 28.37
CA SER A 99 -6.46 0.98 29.39
C SER A 99 -7.90 0.61 28.99
N GLU A 100 -8.71 0.36 30.02
CA GLU A 100 -10.15 0.12 29.87
C GLU A 100 -10.87 1.31 29.21
N THR A 101 -10.44 2.53 29.54
CA THR A 101 -11.00 3.76 28.98
C THR A 101 -10.78 3.84 27.46
N ASP A 102 -9.60 3.47 26.99
CA ASP A 102 -9.29 3.44 25.56
C ASP A 102 -10.08 2.35 24.84
N CYS A 103 -10.25 1.19 25.48
CA CYS A 103 -11.06 0.12 24.95
C CYS A 103 -12.55 0.52 24.82
N GLN A 104 -13.08 1.23 25.83
CA GLN A 104 -14.47 1.68 25.88
C GLN A 104 -14.75 2.92 25.02
N HIS A 105 -13.74 3.52 24.38
CA HIS A 105 -13.94 4.62 23.44
C HIS A 105 -14.85 4.23 22.27
N TRP A 106 -14.87 2.95 21.90
CA TRP A 106 -15.78 2.40 20.89
C TRP A 106 -16.91 1.59 21.56
N PRO A 107 -18.18 2.00 21.36
CA PRO A 107 -19.32 1.29 21.94
C PRO A 107 -19.35 -0.19 21.54
N GLY A 108 -19.46 -1.06 22.54
CA GLY A 108 -19.55 -2.52 22.36
C GLY A 108 -18.26 -3.29 22.59
N ASN A 109 -17.11 -2.62 22.61
CA ASN A 109 -15.83 -3.27 22.90
C ASN A 109 -15.76 -3.83 24.34
N ILE A 110 -14.99 -4.91 24.53
CA ILE A 110 -14.86 -5.61 25.81
C ILE A 110 -13.42 -5.51 26.29
N TRP A 111 -13.22 -4.91 27.48
CA TRP A 111 -11.92 -4.85 28.13
C TRP A 111 -11.60 -6.14 28.88
N CYS A 112 -10.40 -6.68 28.65
CA CYS A 112 -9.89 -7.91 29.20
C CYS A 112 -8.63 -7.64 30.04
N PRO A 113 -8.78 -7.44 31.36
CA PRO A 113 -7.68 -7.02 32.22
C PRO A 113 -6.61 -8.12 32.36
N CYS A 114 -5.36 -7.75 32.14
CA CYS A 114 -4.21 -8.64 32.29
C CYS A 114 -3.84 -8.82 33.76
N SER A 115 -3.98 -10.03 34.30
CA SER A 115 -3.52 -10.34 35.66
C SER A 115 -2.03 -10.70 35.66
N GLY A 116 -1.15 -9.69 35.59
CA GLY A 116 0.28 -9.82 35.86
C GLY A 116 0.64 -9.32 37.27
N PRO A 117 1.64 -9.90 37.97
CA PRO A 117 2.13 -9.37 39.24
C PRO A 117 2.77 -7.97 39.05
N PRO A 118 2.74 -7.10 40.07
CA PRO A 118 3.19 -5.71 39.97
C PRO A 118 4.67 -5.62 39.55
N SER A 119 4.93 -4.75 38.57
CA SER A 119 6.24 -4.51 37.96
C SER A 119 7.27 -3.98 38.97
N PRO A 120 8.55 -4.45 38.96
CA PRO A 120 9.57 -4.00 39.88
C PRO A 120 10.04 -2.56 39.58
N THR A 121 10.22 -1.80 40.65
CA THR A 121 10.74 -0.42 40.68
C THR A 121 12.13 -0.33 40.03
N MET A 122 12.30 0.60 39.08
CA MET A 122 13.58 0.85 38.41
C MET A 122 14.65 1.38 39.37
N GLY A 123 15.87 0.82 39.26
CA GLY A 123 17.08 1.28 39.95
C GLY A 123 17.79 2.46 39.24
N PRO A 124 18.78 3.08 39.89
CA PRO A 124 19.30 4.39 39.52
C PRO A 124 20.21 4.39 38.27
N THR A 125 20.12 5.51 37.55
CA THR A 125 20.82 5.92 36.32
C THR A 125 22.35 5.85 36.43
N PRO A 126 23.07 5.32 35.41
CA PRO A 126 24.53 5.34 35.38
C PRO A 126 25.12 6.70 34.98
N THR A 127 26.26 7.01 35.60
CA THR A 127 27.14 8.18 35.45
C THR A 127 27.76 8.31 34.04
N PRO A 128 27.97 9.53 33.49
CA PRO A 128 28.47 9.73 32.14
C PRO A 128 29.98 9.41 31.97
N THR A 129 30.30 8.82 30.82
CA THR A 129 31.65 8.50 30.31
C THR A 129 32.33 9.73 29.68
N PRO A 130 33.67 9.88 29.71
CA PRO A 130 34.37 11.09 29.28
C PRO A 130 34.40 11.29 27.75
N SER A 131 34.34 12.55 27.34
CA SER A 131 34.35 13.02 25.94
C SER A 131 35.73 12.90 25.27
N LEU A 132 35.74 12.47 24.01
CA LEU A 132 36.87 12.49 23.08
C LEU A 132 37.26 13.94 22.66
N PRO A 133 38.52 14.17 22.21
CA PRO A 133 39.01 15.49 21.83
C PRO A 133 38.44 15.98 20.49
N ALA A 134 38.23 17.29 20.43
CA ALA A 134 37.63 18.02 19.32
C ALA A 134 38.48 17.96 18.03
N PRO A 135 37.84 17.83 16.85
CA PRO A 135 38.53 17.91 15.57
C PRO A 135 38.94 19.34 15.21
N THR A 136 40.08 19.42 14.50
CA THR A 136 40.74 20.62 13.99
C THR A 136 39.86 21.40 13.00
N PRO A 137 39.87 22.75 13.01
CA PRO A 137 39.02 23.56 12.14
C PRO A 137 39.43 23.50 10.66
N MET A 138 38.43 23.35 9.79
CA MET A 138 38.56 23.45 8.33
C MET A 138 38.79 24.92 7.88
N PRO A 139 39.42 25.15 6.71
CA PRO A 139 39.66 26.50 6.20
C PRO A 139 38.37 27.22 5.81
N ALA A 140 38.36 28.53 6.03
CA ALA A 140 37.24 29.41 5.77
C ALA A 140 36.84 29.43 4.27
N PRO A 141 35.54 29.36 3.94
CA PRO A 141 35.06 29.43 2.58
C PRO A 141 35.22 30.84 1.98
N THR A 142 35.51 30.86 0.69
CA THR A 142 35.61 32.03 -0.18
C THR A 142 34.32 32.88 -0.12
N PRO A 143 34.40 34.23 -0.12
CA PRO A 143 33.20 35.08 -0.04
C PRO A 143 32.26 34.84 -1.24
N TYR A 144 30.99 34.56 -0.94
CA TYR A 144 29.91 34.49 -1.92
C TYR A 144 29.51 35.89 -2.43
N PRO A 145 28.93 35.98 -3.64
CA PRO A 145 28.46 37.25 -4.19
C PRO A 145 27.45 37.95 -3.27
N PRO A 146 27.39 39.30 -3.31
CA PRO A 146 26.52 40.08 -2.43
C PRO A 146 25.06 39.70 -2.62
N VAL A 147 24.40 39.37 -1.51
CA VAL A 147 22.95 39.14 -1.45
C VAL A 147 22.23 40.41 -1.88
N ASN A 148 21.22 40.27 -2.74
CA ASN A 148 20.43 41.42 -3.19
C ASN A 148 19.72 42.07 -1.99
N ALA A 149 19.97 43.37 -1.77
CA ALA A 149 19.48 44.10 -0.58
C ALA A 149 17.94 44.10 -0.48
N ASP A 150 17.25 43.85 -1.59
CA ASP A 150 15.79 43.82 -1.70
C ASP A 150 15.15 42.54 -1.12
N CYS A 151 15.95 41.53 -0.76
CA CYS A 151 15.41 40.25 -0.27
C CYS A 151 14.91 40.28 1.18
N GLY A 152 15.33 41.26 1.99
CA GLY A 152 14.94 41.33 3.40
C GLY A 152 15.15 40.00 4.14
N SER A 153 14.10 39.51 4.80
CA SER A 153 14.07 38.19 5.47
C SER A 153 13.45 37.08 4.61
N CYS A 154 13.15 37.33 3.34
CA CYS A 154 12.54 36.33 2.47
C CYS A 154 13.58 35.29 2.04
N CYS A 155 13.20 34.02 2.14
CA CYS A 155 13.95 32.87 1.63
C CYS A 155 12.97 32.13 0.70
N GLY A 156 13.17 32.27 -0.62
CA GLY A 156 12.20 31.84 -1.64
C GLY A 156 11.96 32.93 -2.71
N CYS A 157 10.72 33.07 -3.17
CA CYS A 157 10.36 34.03 -4.23
C CYS A 157 9.55 35.22 -3.70
N ILE A 158 9.96 36.46 -4.01
CA ILE A 158 9.15 37.66 -3.75
C ILE A 158 8.33 37.98 -4.99
N PHE A 159 7.01 38.06 -4.82
CA PHE A 159 6.11 38.42 -5.92
C PHE A 159 6.09 39.93 -6.13
N ALA A 160 6.39 40.41 -7.35
CA ALA A 160 6.40 41.86 -7.63
C ALA A 160 5.02 42.52 -7.52
N SER A 161 3.95 41.74 -7.65
CA SER A 161 2.57 42.25 -7.60
C SER A 161 2.13 42.69 -6.21
N ASN A 162 2.69 42.10 -5.16
CA ASN A 162 2.25 42.34 -3.77
C ASN A 162 3.38 42.41 -2.74
N GLY A 163 4.63 42.17 -3.15
CA GLY A 163 5.80 42.14 -2.27
C GLY A 163 5.79 40.98 -1.27
N GLN A 164 4.92 39.98 -1.41
CA GLN A 164 4.88 38.84 -0.49
C GLN A 164 5.96 37.82 -0.80
N CYS A 165 6.50 37.22 0.26
CA CYS A 165 7.48 36.14 0.21
C CYS A 165 6.78 34.79 0.14
N TYR A 166 7.16 33.96 -0.84
CA TYR A 166 6.69 32.60 -1.05
C TYR A 166 7.87 31.64 -0.82
N PRO A 167 8.02 31.12 0.41
CA PRO A 167 9.14 30.27 0.78
C PRO A 167 9.03 28.83 0.25
N ASP A 168 7.86 28.45 -0.24
CA ASP A 168 7.55 27.17 -0.89
C ASP A 168 8.09 27.09 -2.32
N ILE A 169 8.40 28.23 -2.95
CA ILE A 169 9.10 28.25 -4.23
C ILE A 169 10.60 28.06 -3.95
N THR A 170 11.11 26.86 -4.26
CA THR A 170 12.47 26.44 -3.91
C THR A 170 13.47 26.54 -5.07
N SER A 171 13.04 27.02 -6.25
CA SER A 171 13.92 27.25 -7.39
C SER A 171 13.78 28.64 -8.01
N GLU A 172 14.92 29.20 -8.40
CA GLU A 172 15.01 30.48 -9.15
C GLU A 172 14.21 30.42 -10.45
N THR A 173 14.29 29.29 -11.17
CA THR A 173 13.55 29.05 -12.41
C THR A 173 12.04 29.14 -12.20
N GLN A 174 11.50 28.56 -11.11
CA GLN A 174 10.09 28.64 -10.79
C GLN A 174 9.68 30.07 -10.40
N CYS A 175 10.52 30.77 -9.63
CA CYS A 175 10.27 32.16 -9.27
C CYS A 175 10.14 33.08 -10.49
N HIS A 176 10.98 32.87 -11.51
CA HIS A 176 10.99 33.66 -12.74
C HIS A 176 9.91 33.26 -13.77
N GLN A 177 9.04 32.28 -13.48
CA GLN A 177 7.85 32.02 -14.31
C GLN A 177 6.86 33.20 -14.31
N TRP A 178 6.91 34.04 -13.28
CA TRP A 178 6.12 35.25 -13.17
C TRP A 178 7.01 36.49 -13.41
N PRO A 179 6.78 37.23 -14.51
CA PRO A 179 7.58 38.42 -14.83
C PRO A 179 7.57 39.44 -13.70
N GLY A 180 8.76 39.86 -13.28
CA GLY A 180 8.95 40.85 -12.22
C GLY A 180 9.27 40.26 -10.85
N ASN A 181 9.04 38.97 -10.62
CA ASN A 181 9.37 38.33 -9.35
C ASN A 181 10.89 38.29 -9.09
N MET A 182 11.25 38.35 -7.81
CA MET A 182 12.64 38.36 -7.35
C MET A 182 12.96 37.10 -6.56
N TRP A 183 14.02 36.39 -6.97
CA TRP A 183 14.52 35.23 -6.28
C TRP A 183 15.43 35.62 -5.11
N CYS A 184 15.19 35.05 -3.94
CA CYS A 184 15.92 35.30 -2.71
C CYS A 184 16.55 34.00 -2.19
N PRO A 185 17.86 33.78 -2.47
CA PRO A 185 18.53 32.52 -2.13
C PRO A 185 18.68 32.36 -0.62
N CYS A 186 18.35 31.17 -0.13
CA CYS A 186 18.45 30.81 1.28
C CYS A 186 19.87 30.35 1.62
N SER A 187 20.74 31.28 2.01
CA SER A 187 22.14 30.98 2.33
C SER A 187 22.46 31.33 3.78
N GLY A 188 22.26 30.41 4.74
CA GLY A 188 22.94 30.42 6.04
C GLY A 188 22.09 30.24 7.30
N PRO A 189 22.73 29.85 8.42
CA PRO A 189 22.07 29.34 9.63
C PRO A 189 21.27 30.42 10.36
N THR A 190 20.12 30.02 10.91
CA THR A 190 19.24 30.82 11.76
C THR A 190 20.03 31.60 12.82
N PRO A 191 19.97 32.95 12.85
CA PRO A 191 20.58 33.74 13.92
C PRO A 191 19.91 33.41 15.26
N ALA A 192 20.74 33.24 16.30
CA ALA A 192 20.25 33.09 17.67
C ALA A 192 19.43 34.32 18.12
N PRO A 193 18.40 34.16 18.97
CA PRO A 193 17.51 35.25 19.36
C PRO A 193 18.27 36.35 20.13
N PRO A 194 18.01 37.64 19.88
CA PRO A 194 18.65 38.71 20.63
C PRO A 194 18.13 38.76 22.08
N SER A 195 19.08 38.84 23.01
CA SER A 195 18.90 39.13 24.43
C SER A 195 18.38 40.58 24.64
N PRO A 196 17.52 40.86 25.64
CA PRO A 196 16.81 42.14 25.71
C PRO A 196 17.57 43.23 26.50
N SER A 197 17.62 44.47 25.97
CA SER A 197 17.56 45.78 26.68
C SER A 197 18.25 46.92 25.88
N PRO A 198 18.03 48.23 26.16
CA PRO A 198 16.98 48.90 26.95
C PRO A 198 16.25 50.06 26.22
N THR A 199 15.16 50.50 26.83
CA THR A 199 14.28 51.66 26.53
C THR A 199 14.97 53.03 26.44
N LEU A 200 14.65 53.82 25.39
CA LEU A 200 14.52 55.30 25.34
C LEU A 200 13.58 55.62 24.13
N GLY A 201 12.45 56.34 24.22
CA GLY A 201 12.26 57.78 24.47
C GLY A 201 11.62 58.42 23.20
N PRO A 202 10.51 59.19 23.27
CA PRO A 202 9.72 59.58 22.09
C PRO A 202 10.14 60.94 21.49
N THR A 203 10.17 61.04 20.16
CA THR A 203 10.30 62.32 19.46
C THR A 203 9.30 62.40 18.29
N SER A 204 8.42 63.40 18.35
CA SER A 204 7.38 63.75 17.38
C SER A 204 7.92 64.57 16.20
N GLY A 205 7.45 64.29 14.98
CA GLY A 205 7.69 65.09 13.77
C GLY A 205 6.58 64.89 12.71
N PRO A 206 6.37 65.86 11.79
CA PRO A 206 5.02 66.32 11.43
C PRO A 206 4.37 65.66 10.21
N THR A 207 3.04 65.71 10.21
CA THR A 207 2.07 65.29 9.20
C THR A 207 2.25 66.02 7.85
N PRO A 208 2.27 65.31 6.70
CA PRO A 208 2.09 65.90 5.38
C PRO A 208 0.64 65.89 4.90
N SER A 209 0.29 66.95 4.16
CA SER A 209 -1.02 67.24 3.53
C SER A 209 -1.43 66.22 2.45
N PRO A 210 -2.74 66.13 2.13
CA PRO A 210 -3.26 65.20 1.13
C PRO A 210 -3.02 65.66 -0.32
N PRO A 211 -2.69 64.76 -1.27
CA PRO A 211 -2.61 65.08 -2.68
C PRO A 211 -3.99 65.06 -3.38
N ALA A 212 -4.10 65.91 -4.39
CA ALA A 212 -5.26 66.10 -5.26
C ALA A 212 -5.60 64.88 -6.15
N PRO A 213 -6.87 64.70 -6.57
CA PRO A 213 -7.28 63.57 -7.41
C PRO A 213 -6.81 63.72 -8.86
N ALA A 214 -6.23 62.64 -9.40
CA ALA A 214 -5.80 62.50 -10.79
C ALA A 214 -6.88 61.82 -11.67
N PRO A 215 -6.87 62.01 -13.00
CA PRO A 215 -8.02 61.78 -13.87
C PRO A 215 -8.23 60.32 -14.28
N THR A 216 -9.51 59.97 -14.45
CA THR A 216 -10.01 58.68 -14.94
C THR A 216 -9.50 58.35 -16.35
N LEU A 217 -8.80 57.21 -16.51
CA LEU A 217 -8.42 56.66 -17.81
C LEU A 217 -9.45 55.65 -18.33
N ALA A 218 -9.60 55.64 -19.65
CA ALA A 218 -10.50 54.83 -20.45
C ALA A 218 -10.16 53.32 -20.42
N PRO A 219 -11.13 52.43 -20.68
CA PRO A 219 -10.94 50.98 -20.57
C PRO A 219 -9.97 50.41 -21.62
N THR A 220 -9.00 49.63 -21.15
CA THR A 220 -8.04 48.85 -21.95
C THR A 220 -8.73 47.58 -22.50
N PRO A 221 -8.52 47.20 -23.78
CA PRO A 221 -9.12 46.01 -24.37
C PRO A 221 -8.60 44.70 -23.75
N THR A 222 -9.50 43.75 -23.57
CA THR A 222 -9.26 42.42 -23.01
C THR A 222 -8.28 41.61 -23.88
N PRO A 223 -7.24 40.97 -23.30
CA PRO A 223 -6.33 40.09 -24.04
C PRO A 223 -7.06 38.85 -24.59
N PRO A 224 -6.62 38.32 -25.75
CA PRO A 224 -7.20 37.09 -26.30
C PRO A 224 -6.95 35.90 -25.36
N VAL A 225 -8.00 35.11 -25.17
CA VAL A 225 -7.97 33.82 -24.46
C VAL A 225 -6.91 32.92 -25.10
N PRO A 226 -5.97 32.34 -24.35
CA PRO A 226 -4.97 31.45 -24.91
C PRO A 226 -5.64 30.20 -25.48
N THR A 227 -5.48 30.01 -26.79
CA THR A 227 -5.83 28.79 -27.50
C THR A 227 -5.07 27.62 -26.86
N LEU A 228 -5.79 26.55 -26.50
CA LEU A 228 -5.22 25.32 -25.95
C LEU A 228 -4.08 24.82 -26.86
N SER A 229 -2.91 24.60 -26.24
CA SER A 229 -1.75 24.02 -26.91
C SER A 229 -2.12 22.65 -27.48
N PRO A 230 -1.73 22.30 -28.73
CA PRO A 230 -2.06 21.02 -29.33
C PRO A 230 -1.55 19.88 -28.44
N SER A 231 -2.35 18.80 -28.33
CA SER A 231 -1.96 17.59 -27.62
C SER A 231 -0.55 17.14 -28.03
N PRO A 232 0.32 16.73 -27.08
CA PRO A 232 1.62 16.17 -27.40
C PRO A 232 1.49 15.05 -28.44
N PRO A 233 2.43 14.94 -29.40
CA PRO A 233 2.42 13.84 -30.34
C PRO A 233 2.40 12.51 -29.57
N SER A 234 1.60 11.54 -30.04
CA SER A 234 1.57 10.20 -29.45
C SER A 234 3.00 9.68 -29.26
N PRO A 235 3.36 9.20 -28.06
CA PRO A 235 4.71 8.73 -27.79
C PRO A 235 5.02 7.54 -28.70
N SER A 236 5.93 7.73 -29.65
CA SER A 236 6.46 6.64 -30.47
C SER A 236 7.42 5.81 -29.62
N VAL A 237 7.16 4.50 -29.50
CA VAL A 237 8.08 3.56 -28.84
C VAL A 237 9.48 3.70 -29.44
N PRO A 238 10.54 3.78 -28.62
CA PRO A 238 11.91 3.82 -29.14
C PRO A 238 12.16 2.65 -30.10
N ALA A 239 12.70 2.95 -31.28
CA ALA A 239 13.11 1.91 -32.21
C ALA A 239 14.12 0.97 -31.53
N GLY A 240 13.80 -0.33 -31.43
CA GLY A 240 14.68 -1.32 -30.77
C GLY A 240 14.03 -2.18 -29.68
N CYS A 241 12.70 -2.20 -29.58
CA CYS A 241 11.99 -2.92 -28.52
C CYS A 241 10.97 -3.91 -29.08
N PRO A 242 11.43 -5.04 -29.65
CA PRO A 242 10.57 -5.97 -30.39
C PRO A 242 9.48 -6.59 -29.52
N GLU A 243 9.75 -6.85 -28.23
CA GLU A 243 8.78 -7.43 -27.30
C GLU A 243 7.60 -6.48 -27.06
N MET A 244 7.87 -5.21 -26.74
CA MET A 244 6.82 -4.21 -26.54
C MET A 244 6.07 -3.92 -27.85
N GLN A 245 6.78 -3.88 -28.98
CA GLN A 245 6.15 -3.72 -30.29
C GLN A 245 5.23 -4.90 -30.63
N ALA A 246 5.59 -6.14 -30.27
CA ALA A 246 4.74 -7.30 -30.46
C ALA A 246 3.45 -7.19 -29.64
N VAL A 247 3.55 -6.79 -28.37
CA VAL A 247 2.39 -6.54 -27.50
C VAL A 247 1.48 -5.45 -28.05
N LEU A 248 2.03 -4.31 -28.48
CA LEU A 248 1.26 -3.23 -29.08
C LEU A 248 0.65 -3.61 -30.44
N SER A 249 1.31 -4.47 -31.19
CA SER A 249 0.77 -4.97 -32.47
C SER A 249 -0.39 -5.94 -32.23
N ALA A 250 -0.36 -6.71 -31.14
CA ALA A 250 -1.39 -7.68 -30.79
C ALA A 250 -2.59 -7.05 -30.05
N TYR A 251 -2.34 -6.09 -29.16
CA TYR A 251 -3.30 -5.59 -28.17
C TYR A 251 -3.41 -4.06 -28.12
N GLY A 252 -2.66 -3.34 -28.95
CA GLY A 252 -2.59 -1.88 -28.92
C GLY A 252 -3.94 -1.15 -29.08
N PRO A 253 -4.86 -1.59 -29.96
CA PRO A 253 -6.18 -0.97 -30.09
C PRO A 253 -6.99 -1.01 -28.77
N GLU A 254 -6.92 -2.11 -28.04
CA GLU A 254 -7.62 -2.31 -26.76
C GLU A 254 -6.91 -1.61 -25.60
N ILE A 255 -5.58 -1.62 -25.58
CA ILE A 255 -4.77 -0.93 -24.55
C ILE A 255 -4.96 0.59 -24.64
N GLY A 256 -5.04 1.12 -25.86
CA GLY A 256 -5.05 2.54 -26.16
C GLY A 256 -3.64 3.16 -26.20
N PRO A 257 -3.49 4.34 -26.84
CA PRO A 257 -2.19 4.96 -27.09
C PRO A 257 -1.46 5.41 -25.81
N ASN A 258 -2.18 5.64 -24.71
CA ASN A 258 -1.61 6.08 -23.43
C ASN A 258 -1.85 5.07 -22.30
N GLY A 259 -2.19 3.82 -22.64
CA GLY A 259 -2.48 2.78 -21.64
C GLY A 259 -3.81 3.00 -20.92
N GLU A 260 -4.81 3.54 -21.63
CA GLU A 260 -6.14 3.85 -21.11
C GLU A 260 -6.82 2.62 -20.48
N LEU A 261 -6.60 1.43 -21.03
CA LEU A 261 -7.08 0.17 -20.44
C LEU A 261 -6.64 0.00 -18.98
N PHE A 262 -5.41 0.43 -18.67
CA PHE A 262 -4.81 0.30 -17.35
C PHE A 262 -5.01 1.57 -16.50
N ASN A 263 -5.93 2.45 -16.90
CA ASN A 263 -6.15 3.75 -16.27
C ASN A 263 -4.89 4.63 -16.23
N LEU A 264 -3.97 4.52 -17.19
CA LEU A 264 -2.79 5.38 -17.29
C LEU A 264 -3.06 6.64 -18.13
N GLY A 265 -2.22 7.67 -17.96
CA GLY A 265 -2.28 8.91 -18.74
C GLY A 265 -3.35 9.91 -18.29
N GLY A 266 -3.99 9.68 -17.15
CA GLY A 266 -4.93 10.61 -16.53
C GLY A 266 -4.26 11.87 -15.96
N ALA A 267 -5.01 12.97 -15.88
CA ALA A 267 -4.51 14.21 -15.28
C ALA A 267 -4.10 13.98 -13.81
N GLY A 268 -2.89 14.43 -13.44
CA GLY A 268 -2.37 14.29 -12.08
C GLY A 268 -1.74 12.93 -11.76
N GLN A 269 -1.66 12.02 -12.73
CA GLN A 269 -0.94 10.76 -12.54
C GLN A 269 0.57 10.95 -12.68
N TYR A 270 1.32 10.25 -11.84
CA TYR A 270 2.78 10.23 -11.90
C TYR A 270 3.29 9.27 -12.98
N TYR A 271 2.61 8.14 -13.16
CA TYR A 271 3.04 7.09 -14.08
C TYR A 271 2.43 7.26 -15.46
N THR A 272 3.28 7.15 -16.49
CA THR A 272 2.84 7.19 -17.88
C THR A 272 3.10 5.87 -18.61
N TRP A 273 2.26 5.59 -19.62
CA TRP A 273 2.46 4.44 -20.51
C TRP A 273 3.72 4.56 -21.37
N ALA A 274 4.09 5.79 -21.74
CA ALA A 274 5.32 6.06 -22.49
C ALA A 274 6.56 5.62 -21.69
N SER A 275 6.65 6.05 -20.43
CA SER A 275 7.78 5.68 -19.55
C SER A 275 7.75 4.21 -19.16
N PHE A 276 6.58 3.59 -19.03
CA PHE A 276 6.48 2.13 -18.89
C PHE A 276 7.10 1.42 -20.09
N SER A 277 6.68 1.80 -21.30
CA SER A 277 7.19 1.23 -22.54
C SER A 277 8.71 1.41 -22.62
N GLU A 278 9.22 2.61 -22.34
CA GLU A 278 10.67 2.89 -22.35
C GLU A 278 11.43 2.07 -21.30
N ALA A 279 10.86 1.87 -20.10
CA ALA A 279 11.45 1.06 -19.05
C ALA A 279 11.55 -0.42 -19.44
N VAL A 280 10.50 -0.99 -20.07
CA VAL A 280 10.53 -2.36 -20.62
C VAL A 280 11.64 -2.50 -21.66
N CYS A 281 11.76 -1.54 -22.57
CA CYS A 281 12.79 -1.56 -23.61
C CYS A 281 14.20 -1.45 -23.03
N THR A 282 14.38 -0.57 -22.03
CA THR A 282 15.65 -0.40 -21.32
C THR A 282 16.04 -1.69 -20.59
N TYR A 283 15.09 -2.32 -19.87
CA TYR A 283 15.33 -3.59 -19.20
C TYR A 283 15.69 -4.70 -20.18
N ASN A 284 14.91 -4.87 -21.26
CA ASN A 284 15.11 -5.94 -22.24
C ASN A 284 16.45 -5.82 -22.98
N ALA A 285 16.90 -4.60 -23.27
CA ALA A 285 18.20 -4.36 -23.88
C ALA A 285 19.36 -4.81 -22.97
N MET A 286 19.27 -4.55 -21.66
CA MET A 286 20.25 -5.08 -20.70
C MET A 286 20.14 -6.59 -20.53
N ALA A 287 18.92 -7.10 -20.41
CA ALA A 287 18.68 -8.52 -20.23
C ALA A 287 19.28 -9.35 -21.38
N GLU A 288 19.20 -8.86 -22.61
CA GLU A 288 19.87 -9.47 -23.77
C GLU A 288 21.40 -9.51 -23.59
N LEU A 289 22.03 -8.41 -23.18
CA LEU A 289 23.49 -8.33 -23.00
C LEU A 289 24.00 -9.29 -21.91
N ASP A 290 23.21 -9.49 -20.86
CA ASP A 290 23.56 -10.33 -19.72
C ASP A 290 23.04 -11.77 -19.84
N GLY A 291 22.36 -12.12 -20.93
CA GLY A 291 21.75 -13.44 -21.13
C GLY A 291 20.62 -13.75 -20.14
N MET A 292 19.95 -12.72 -19.61
CA MET A 292 18.76 -12.83 -18.76
C MET A 292 17.48 -12.96 -19.60
N SER A 293 16.41 -13.48 -19.00
CA SER A 293 15.10 -13.52 -19.65
C SER A 293 14.53 -12.10 -19.79
N LYS A 294 13.94 -11.81 -20.95
CA LYS A 294 13.29 -10.52 -21.21
C LYS A 294 11.91 -10.43 -20.56
N PHE A 295 11.47 -9.22 -20.28
CA PHE A 295 10.09 -8.94 -19.89
C PHE A 295 9.20 -8.87 -21.14
N LEU A 296 8.02 -9.51 -21.08
CA LEU A 296 7.12 -9.70 -22.24
C LEU A 296 7.80 -10.40 -23.44
N GLY A 297 8.81 -11.24 -23.16
CA GLY A 297 9.61 -11.94 -24.16
C GLY A 297 9.20 -13.38 -24.42
N GLU A 298 7.99 -13.81 -24.00
CA GLU A 298 7.50 -15.15 -24.30
C GLU A 298 7.17 -15.28 -25.79
N GLU A 299 7.37 -16.47 -26.36
CA GLU A 299 6.93 -16.77 -27.74
C GLU A 299 5.39 -16.74 -27.86
N ASP A 300 4.69 -17.13 -26.79
CA ASP A 300 3.24 -17.14 -26.71
C ASP A 300 2.71 -15.76 -26.29
N MET A 301 2.00 -15.10 -27.21
CA MET A 301 1.50 -13.76 -26.99
C MET A 301 0.38 -13.67 -25.96
N ASN A 302 -0.36 -14.76 -25.76
CA ASN A 302 -1.34 -14.84 -24.69
C ASN A 302 -0.65 -14.75 -23.32
N LYS A 303 0.51 -15.41 -23.13
CA LYS A 303 1.31 -15.29 -21.90
C LYS A 303 1.85 -13.88 -21.67
N ASN A 304 2.29 -13.19 -22.73
CA ASN A 304 2.71 -11.79 -22.61
C ASN A 304 1.54 -10.88 -22.23
N GLY A 305 0.36 -11.08 -22.84
CA GLY A 305 -0.87 -10.37 -22.46
C GLY A 305 -1.25 -10.61 -21.00
N LEU A 306 -1.24 -11.87 -20.54
CA LEU A 306 -1.52 -12.23 -19.15
C LEU A 306 -0.50 -11.60 -18.19
N THR A 307 0.78 -11.58 -18.57
CA THR A 307 1.86 -10.99 -17.78
C THR A 307 1.64 -9.48 -17.61
N LEU A 308 1.33 -8.79 -18.71
CA LEU A 308 1.02 -7.37 -18.69
C LEU A 308 -0.19 -7.06 -17.80
N CYS A 309 -1.29 -7.82 -17.94
CA CYS A 309 -2.50 -7.63 -17.13
C CYS A 309 -2.23 -7.86 -15.65
N ALA A 310 -1.51 -8.92 -15.29
CA ALA A 310 -1.17 -9.23 -13.91
C ALA A 310 -0.23 -8.18 -13.30
N PHE A 311 0.76 -7.74 -14.06
CA PHE A 311 1.67 -6.66 -13.67
C PHE A 311 0.87 -5.38 -13.39
N MET A 312 0.08 -4.89 -14.34
CA MET A 312 -0.68 -3.65 -14.17
C MET A 312 -1.73 -3.72 -13.06
N ALA A 313 -2.48 -4.82 -12.97
CA ALA A 313 -3.51 -4.97 -11.95
C ALA A 313 -2.98 -4.93 -10.52
N ASN A 314 -1.78 -5.47 -10.30
CA ASN A 314 -1.13 -5.39 -8.99
C ASN A 314 -0.61 -3.98 -8.72
N LEU A 315 0.13 -3.39 -9.66
CA LEU A 315 0.82 -2.13 -9.42
C LEU A 315 -0.13 -0.93 -9.36
N GLU A 316 -1.32 -1.02 -9.98
CA GLU A 316 -2.35 0.01 -9.82
C GLU A 316 -2.76 0.16 -8.35
N VAL A 317 -2.84 -0.97 -7.62
CA VAL A 317 -3.19 -0.98 -6.20
C VAL A 317 -2.01 -0.49 -5.35
N GLU A 318 -0.79 -0.91 -5.64
CA GLU A 318 0.41 -0.45 -4.92
C GLU A 318 0.62 1.07 -5.01
N THR A 319 0.19 1.67 -6.11
CA THR A 319 0.44 3.09 -6.44
C THR A 319 -0.75 4.00 -6.18
N LEU A 320 -1.82 3.51 -5.53
CA LEU A 320 -3.05 4.26 -5.32
C LEU A 320 -3.58 4.84 -6.66
N HIS A 321 -3.83 3.97 -7.64
CA HIS A 321 -4.26 4.35 -8.99
C HIS A 321 -3.28 5.30 -9.69
N TRP A 322 -1.99 4.95 -9.64
CA TRP A 322 -0.91 5.67 -10.32
C TRP A 322 -0.63 7.09 -9.81
N THR A 323 -1.13 7.44 -8.62
CA THR A 323 -0.96 8.76 -8.02
C THR A 323 0.20 8.82 -7.03
N ALA A 324 0.55 7.70 -6.40
CA ALA A 324 1.57 7.62 -5.37
C ALA A 324 2.81 6.87 -5.85
N CYS A 325 3.92 7.59 -6.01
CA CYS A 325 5.23 6.96 -6.18
C CYS A 325 5.89 6.59 -4.85
N LYS A 326 5.70 7.40 -3.81
CA LYS A 326 6.25 7.15 -2.48
C LYS A 326 5.17 6.59 -1.57
N GLU A 327 5.56 5.69 -0.67
CA GLU A 327 4.70 5.17 0.37
C GLU A 327 4.20 6.32 1.26
N ARG A 328 2.90 6.31 1.55
CA ARG A 328 2.23 7.27 2.44
C ARG A 328 2.47 6.90 3.91
N VAL A 329 3.73 6.90 4.32
CA VAL A 329 4.13 6.47 5.66
C VAL A 329 3.51 7.32 6.76
N GLN A 330 3.23 6.68 7.89
CA GLN A 330 2.92 7.34 9.16
C GLN A 330 4.18 7.98 9.76
N MET A 331 3.99 8.96 10.65
CA MET A 331 5.04 9.43 11.53
C MET A 331 5.51 8.30 12.48
N ALA A 332 6.66 8.50 13.13
CA ALA A 332 7.23 7.51 14.05
C ALA A 332 6.28 7.17 15.23
N ASP A 333 5.46 8.13 15.65
CA ASP A 333 4.43 7.95 16.68
C ASP A 333 3.16 7.21 16.17
N GLY A 334 3.12 6.85 14.89
CA GLY A 334 1.99 6.18 14.24
C GLY A 334 0.89 7.13 13.74
N THR A 335 1.04 8.44 13.92
CA THR A 335 0.08 9.41 13.40
C THR A 335 0.22 9.55 11.88
N CYS A 336 -0.91 9.73 11.19
CA CYS A 336 -0.89 10.03 9.76
C CYS A 336 -0.73 11.54 9.55
N PRO A 337 0.27 12.02 8.79
CA PRO A 337 0.52 13.46 8.62
C PRO A 337 -0.60 14.23 7.93
N CYS A 338 -1.51 13.54 7.21
CA CYS A 338 -2.61 14.18 6.51
C CYS A 338 -3.91 14.22 7.32
N ILE A 339 -4.69 15.27 7.08
CA ILE A 339 -6.07 15.41 7.54
C ILE A 339 -7.03 15.30 6.35
N TRP A 340 -8.23 14.77 6.56
CA TRP A 340 -9.27 14.79 5.53
C TRP A 340 -9.63 16.25 5.16
N PRO A 341 -9.84 16.59 3.87
CA PRO A 341 -9.97 15.69 2.72
C PRO A 341 -8.69 15.37 1.93
N GLU A 342 -7.58 16.02 2.25
CA GLU A 342 -6.27 15.81 1.60
C GLU A 342 -5.74 14.38 1.83
N CYS A 343 -6.27 13.69 2.84
CA CYS A 343 -5.95 12.33 3.21
C CYS A 343 -6.77 11.25 2.46
N GLN A 344 -7.36 11.55 1.29
CA GLN A 344 -8.05 10.53 0.49
C GLN A 344 -7.10 9.36 0.21
N GLY A 345 -7.42 8.16 0.73
CA GLY A 345 -6.57 6.96 0.68
C GLY A 345 -5.70 6.68 1.93
N GLY A 346 -5.65 7.60 2.90
CA GLY A 346 -4.99 7.40 4.20
C GLY A 346 -3.46 7.22 4.16
N CYS A 347 -2.91 6.80 5.29
CA CYS A 347 -1.52 6.33 5.37
C CYS A 347 -1.45 4.83 5.15
N SER A 348 -0.30 4.35 4.67
CA SER A 348 0.03 2.92 4.75
C SER A 348 0.18 2.48 6.21
N GLY A 349 0.27 1.16 6.42
CA GLY A 349 0.63 0.62 7.74
C GLY A 349 2.10 0.85 8.13
N GLY A 350 2.94 1.31 7.19
CA GLY A 350 4.34 1.61 7.44
C GLY A 350 4.53 2.92 8.20
N ARG A 351 5.54 2.97 9.06
CA ARG A 351 6.01 4.20 9.71
C ARG A 351 7.31 4.64 9.08
N VAL A 352 7.61 5.93 9.17
CA VAL A 352 8.86 6.50 8.66
C VAL A 352 10.09 5.74 9.17
N ASP A 353 10.09 5.30 10.42
CA ASP A 353 11.20 4.58 11.05
C ASP A 353 11.10 3.04 10.90
N SER A 354 10.11 2.49 10.19
CA SER A 354 9.88 1.03 10.11
C SER A 354 10.92 0.27 9.31
N TYR A 355 11.59 0.93 8.37
CA TYR A 355 12.38 0.25 7.34
C TYR A 355 13.87 0.54 7.52
N THR A 356 14.46 0.07 8.62
CA THR A 356 15.89 0.25 8.91
C THR A 356 16.66 -1.05 8.75
N SER A 357 17.99 -0.95 8.59
CA SER A 357 18.87 -2.13 8.61
C SER A 357 18.75 -2.94 9.90
N ALA A 358 18.60 -2.27 11.04
CA ALA A 358 18.42 -2.92 12.33
C ALA A 358 17.09 -3.71 12.40
N LYS A 359 15.99 -3.12 11.92
CA LYS A 359 14.68 -3.80 11.87
C LYS A 359 14.69 -4.96 10.86
N ALA A 360 15.33 -4.79 9.70
CA ALA A 360 15.53 -5.86 8.72
C ALA A 360 16.26 -7.06 9.34
N ALA A 361 17.36 -6.80 10.07
CA ALA A 361 18.08 -7.84 10.80
C ALA A 361 17.21 -8.51 11.87
N GLY A 362 16.43 -7.72 12.62
CA GLY A 362 15.54 -8.20 13.68
C GLY A 362 14.43 -9.13 13.19
N VAL A 363 13.98 -8.98 11.94
CA VAL A 363 12.97 -9.86 11.30
C VAL A 363 13.60 -10.94 10.42
N GLY A 364 14.92 -11.14 10.50
CA GLY A 364 15.62 -12.29 9.92
C GLY A 364 16.12 -12.12 8.48
N TRP A 365 16.24 -10.89 7.98
CA TRP A 365 16.82 -10.67 6.65
C TRP A 365 18.31 -10.97 6.66
N THR A 366 18.78 -11.65 5.61
CA THR A 366 20.21 -11.95 5.42
C THR A 366 20.95 -10.78 4.80
N VAL A 367 20.29 -10.01 3.94
CA VAL A 367 20.79 -8.75 3.37
C VAL A 367 20.06 -7.62 4.06
N THR A 368 20.78 -6.87 4.90
CA THR A 368 20.22 -5.82 5.77
C THR A 368 20.70 -4.43 5.40
N THR A 369 21.62 -4.32 4.44
CA THR A 369 22.20 -3.06 3.96
C THR A 369 22.02 -2.94 2.46
N CYS A 370 22.11 -1.71 1.94
CA CYS A 370 22.10 -1.42 0.52
C CYS A 370 23.52 -1.03 0.08
N ASN A 371 24.15 -1.83 -0.77
CA ASN A 371 25.55 -1.64 -1.19
C ASN A 371 26.48 -1.47 0.03
N GLY A 372 26.24 -2.27 1.08
CA GLY A 372 26.98 -2.23 2.34
C GLY A 372 26.62 -1.07 3.29
N LYS A 373 25.66 -0.20 2.94
CA LYS A 373 25.25 0.96 3.75
C LYS A 373 23.98 0.70 4.55
N THR A 374 23.94 1.22 5.79
CA THR A 374 22.71 1.25 6.61
C THR A 374 21.79 2.43 6.25
N ALA A 375 22.35 3.47 5.64
CA ALA A 375 21.65 4.68 5.24
C ALA A 375 22.10 5.17 3.86
N PRO A 376 21.20 5.78 3.07
CA PRO A 376 21.58 6.49 1.85
C PRO A 376 22.31 7.79 2.19
N SER A 377 23.31 8.14 1.38
CA SER A 377 24.14 9.33 1.65
C SER A 377 23.46 10.66 1.30
N LYS A 378 22.40 10.65 0.48
CA LYS A 378 21.63 11.87 0.15
C LYS A 378 20.41 12.11 1.04
N GLY A 379 20.14 11.23 2.02
CA GLY A 379 18.87 11.26 2.75
C GLY A 379 17.67 11.05 1.83
N CYS A 380 16.51 11.55 2.23
CA CYS A 380 15.29 11.45 1.45
C CYS A 380 14.17 12.34 2.02
N VAL A 381 13.10 12.53 1.24
CA VAL A 381 11.83 13.11 1.68
C VAL A 381 10.71 12.08 1.60
N ASP A 382 9.76 12.12 2.54
CA ASP A 382 8.59 11.26 2.52
C ASP A 382 7.58 11.67 1.42
N PHE A 383 6.45 10.98 1.33
CA PHE A 383 5.36 11.35 0.40
C PHE A 383 4.80 12.75 0.66
N TRP A 384 4.84 13.20 1.92
CA TRP A 384 4.28 14.48 2.36
C TRP A 384 5.24 15.66 2.14
N GLY A 385 6.45 15.39 1.63
CA GLY A 385 7.49 16.39 1.41
C GLY A 385 8.32 16.71 2.65
N ASN A 386 8.17 15.96 3.75
CA ASN A 386 8.99 16.16 4.94
C ASN A 386 10.38 15.56 4.72
N GLN A 387 11.42 16.35 4.99
CA GLN A 387 12.79 15.84 5.08
C GLN A 387 12.91 14.90 6.27
N VAL A 388 13.40 13.69 6.02
CA VAL A 388 13.57 12.71 7.09
C VAL A 388 14.88 12.97 7.83
N GLN A 389 14.78 13.06 9.16
CA GLN A 389 15.86 13.50 10.04
C GLN A 389 16.99 12.48 10.12
N ASP A 390 16.65 11.20 10.19
CA ASP A 390 17.60 10.09 10.20
C ASP A 390 17.57 9.38 8.84
N PRO A 391 18.65 9.50 8.03
CA PRO A 391 18.72 8.82 6.75
C PRO A 391 18.55 7.29 6.84
N GLU A 392 18.84 6.63 7.97
CA GLU A 392 18.62 5.18 8.13
C GLU A 392 17.15 4.77 7.95
N TRP A 393 16.23 5.73 8.05
CA TRP A 393 14.79 5.51 7.93
C TRP A 393 14.33 5.48 6.47
N CYS A 394 15.16 5.90 5.51
CA CYS A 394 14.79 6.15 4.12
C CYS A 394 14.36 4.94 3.26
N TRP A 395 14.22 3.72 3.79
CA TRP A 395 13.98 2.51 2.99
C TRP A 395 12.50 2.08 2.88
N TRP A 396 11.55 3.00 3.00
CA TRP A 396 10.12 2.76 2.71
C TRP A 396 9.81 2.64 1.21
N GLY A 397 8.57 2.25 0.90
CA GLY A 397 8.10 1.96 -0.45
C GLY A 397 8.31 3.11 -1.45
N ARG A 398 8.93 2.79 -2.59
CA ARG A 398 9.02 3.69 -3.75
C ARG A 398 8.78 2.98 -5.08
N GLY A 399 8.32 3.74 -6.05
CA GLY A 399 8.11 3.26 -7.41
C GLY A 399 6.87 2.36 -7.52
N ALA A 400 6.66 1.78 -8.71
CA ALA A 400 5.39 1.12 -9.00
C ALA A 400 5.14 -0.14 -8.15
N THR A 401 6.20 -0.82 -7.71
CA THR A 401 6.13 -1.97 -6.79
C THR A 401 6.16 -1.61 -5.32
N GLN A 402 6.26 -0.32 -4.97
CA GLN A 402 6.53 0.14 -3.60
C GLN A 402 7.74 -0.60 -3.00
N LEU A 403 8.88 -0.56 -3.71
CA LEU A 403 10.13 -1.21 -3.30
C LEU A 403 10.52 -0.74 -1.90
N THR A 404 10.63 -1.69 -0.97
CA THR A 404 10.79 -1.43 0.47
C THR A 404 11.88 -2.32 1.04
N TRP A 405 12.57 -1.88 2.11
CA TRP A 405 13.68 -2.52 2.83
C TRP A 405 15.04 -2.44 2.13
N PRO A 406 16.13 -2.17 2.89
CA PRO A 406 17.47 -1.97 2.32
C PRO A 406 17.97 -3.18 1.52
N GLY A 407 17.66 -4.41 1.93
CA GLY A 407 18.07 -5.61 1.19
C GLY A 407 17.38 -5.79 -0.16
N ASN A 408 16.17 -5.23 -0.33
CA ASN A 408 15.53 -5.19 -1.63
C ASN A 408 16.15 -4.10 -2.50
N TYR A 409 16.42 -2.90 -1.96
CA TYR A 409 17.15 -1.88 -2.69
C TYR A 409 18.53 -2.40 -3.16
N ASP A 410 19.26 -3.12 -2.30
CA ASP A 410 20.52 -3.79 -2.66
C ASP A 410 20.38 -4.72 -3.86
N MET A 411 19.33 -5.55 -3.82
CA MET A 411 19.04 -6.55 -4.84
C MET A 411 18.85 -5.94 -6.23
N PHE A 412 18.29 -4.73 -6.31
CA PHE A 412 17.96 -4.09 -7.59
C PHE A 412 18.89 -2.95 -7.98
N GLN A 413 19.74 -2.45 -7.07
CA GLN A 413 20.58 -1.28 -7.36
C GLN A 413 21.47 -1.48 -8.58
N GLY A 414 22.07 -2.67 -8.75
CA GLY A 414 22.94 -2.94 -9.90
C GLY A 414 22.19 -2.80 -11.23
N ILE A 415 21.05 -3.49 -11.36
CA ILE A 415 20.21 -3.44 -12.56
C ILE A 415 19.72 -2.01 -12.82
N VAL A 416 19.22 -1.31 -11.80
CA VAL A 416 18.71 0.06 -11.96
C VAL A 416 19.84 1.02 -12.35
N LYS A 417 21.00 0.90 -11.72
CA LYS A 417 22.18 1.73 -11.98
C LYS A 417 22.73 1.51 -13.38
N ASP A 418 22.81 0.27 -13.84
CA ASP A 418 23.28 -0.05 -15.18
C ASP A 418 22.32 0.46 -16.26
N ALA A 419 21.00 0.40 -16.01
CA ALA A 419 20.00 0.89 -16.99
C ALA A 419 19.80 2.40 -17.01
N SER A 420 19.92 3.07 -15.86
CA SER A 420 19.50 4.46 -15.70
C SER A 420 20.61 5.41 -15.24
N GLY A 421 21.79 4.87 -14.86
CA GLY A 421 22.88 5.64 -14.25
C GLY A 421 22.61 6.04 -12.80
N VAL A 422 21.50 5.57 -12.21
CA VAL A 422 21.03 5.98 -10.90
C VAL A 422 21.40 4.96 -9.83
N ASP A 423 22.11 5.40 -8.79
CA ASP A 423 22.40 4.58 -7.62
C ASP A 423 21.31 4.77 -6.55
N ILE A 424 20.36 3.84 -6.51
CA ILE A 424 19.22 3.88 -5.58
C ILE A 424 19.62 3.58 -4.12
N CYS A 425 20.83 3.08 -3.87
CA CYS A 425 21.36 2.98 -2.50
C CYS A 425 21.90 4.32 -1.99
N GLU A 426 22.34 5.22 -2.87
CA GLU A 426 22.80 6.57 -2.50
C GLU A 426 21.65 7.56 -2.37
N ASP A 427 20.65 7.39 -3.23
CA ASP A 427 19.55 8.32 -3.47
C ASP A 427 18.27 7.53 -3.74
N PRO A 428 17.57 7.01 -2.73
CA PRO A 428 16.37 6.21 -2.96
C PRO A 428 15.24 7.01 -3.61
N ASP A 429 15.21 8.33 -3.39
CA ASP A 429 14.20 9.23 -3.98
C ASP A 429 14.33 9.36 -5.50
N SER A 430 15.50 9.07 -6.06
CA SER A 430 15.71 9.00 -7.51
C SER A 430 14.75 8.06 -8.24
N ILE A 431 14.23 7.02 -7.57
CA ILE A 431 13.16 6.16 -8.10
C ILE A 431 11.92 6.99 -8.44
N CYS A 432 11.61 8.00 -7.62
CA CYS A 432 10.44 8.87 -7.79
C CYS A 432 10.75 10.23 -8.44
N ASN A 433 12.00 10.46 -8.87
CA ASN A 433 12.36 11.62 -9.68
C ASN A 433 12.22 11.35 -11.19
N SER A 434 11.90 10.11 -11.57
CA SER A 434 11.77 9.65 -12.95
C SER A 434 10.77 8.50 -12.99
N ASP A 435 9.62 8.70 -13.64
CA ASP A 435 8.60 7.66 -13.75
C ASP A 435 9.11 6.44 -14.54
N LYS A 436 10.04 6.66 -15.48
CA LYS A 436 10.82 5.59 -16.12
C LYS A 436 11.62 4.77 -15.11
N THR A 437 12.32 5.40 -14.17
CA THR A 437 13.11 4.68 -13.14
C THR A 437 12.19 3.92 -12.19
N ALA A 438 11.04 4.49 -11.84
CA ALA A 438 9.99 3.82 -11.07
C ALA A 438 9.48 2.55 -11.78
N TRP A 439 9.20 2.63 -13.09
CA TRP A 439 8.80 1.49 -13.89
C TRP A 439 9.91 0.44 -14.07
N LEU A 440 11.13 0.89 -14.33
CA LEU A 440 12.30 0.01 -14.49
C LEU A 440 12.53 -0.83 -13.24
N THR A 441 12.44 -0.20 -12.06
CA THR A 441 12.55 -0.89 -10.78
C THR A 441 11.46 -1.96 -10.63
N ALA A 442 10.24 -1.66 -11.05
CA ALA A 442 9.13 -2.60 -11.01
C ALA A 442 9.29 -3.79 -11.97
N VAL A 443 9.74 -3.53 -13.21
CA VAL A 443 10.05 -4.59 -14.19
C VAL A 443 11.17 -5.49 -13.68
N ALA A 444 12.26 -4.91 -13.16
CA ALA A 444 13.35 -5.66 -12.57
C ALA A 444 12.90 -6.50 -11.38
N TYR A 445 12.04 -5.93 -10.51
CA TYR A 445 11.45 -6.63 -9.38
C TYR A 445 10.62 -7.83 -9.81
N TRP A 446 9.72 -7.64 -10.78
CA TRP A 446 8.90 -8.72 -11.32
C TRP A 446 9.77 -9.84 -11.87
N LYS A 447 10.70 -9.53 -12.77
CA LYS A 447 11.57 -10.51 -13.41
C LYS A 447 12.44 -11.29 -12.43
N LYS A 448 12.95 -10.63 -11.39
CA LYS A 448 13.71 -11.30 -10.33
C LYS A 448 12.86 -12.31 -9.54
N ASN A 449 11.57 -12.06 -9.42
CA ASN A 449 10.63 -12.85 -8.61
C ASN A 449 9.64 -13.67 -9.45
N GLU A 450 9.81 -13.75 -10.77
CA GLU A 450 8.78 -14.26 -11.70
C GLU A 450 8.61 -15.79 -11.68
N ALA A 451 9.47 -16.53 -10.98
CA ALA A 451 9.44 -18.00 -11.02
C ALA A 451 8.05 -18.61 -10.72
N PRO A 452 7.28 -18.14 -9.72
CA PRO A 452 5.90 -18.60 -9.51
C PRO A 452 4.97 -18.26 -10.68
N TRP A 453 5.15 -17.09 -11.29
CA TRP A 453 4.36 -16.65 -12.43
C TRP A 453 4.62 -17.51 -13.67
N VAL A 454 5.87 -17.71 -14.06
CA VAL A 454 6.22 -18.54 -15.23
C VAL A 454 5.76 -19.99 -15.06
N ALA A 455 5.63 -20.48 -13.83
CA ALA A 455 5.13 -21.81 -13.55
C ALA A 455 3.62 -21.98 -13.82
N ALA A 456 2.82 -20.90 -13.80
CA ALA A 456 1.36 -21.02 -13.78
C ALA A 456 0.59 -20.01 -14.64
N TYR A 457 1.08 -18.78 -14.80
CA TYR A 457 0.40 -17.67 -15.51
C TYR A 457 -1.01 -17.41 -15.00
N THR A 458 -1.18 -17.47 -13.67
CA THR A 458 -2.46 -17.24 -12.98
C THR A 458 -2.38 -16.01 -12.08
N PHE A 459 -3.52 -15.37 -11.82
CA PHE A 459 -3.60 -14.29 -10.85
C PHE A 459 -2.92 -14.64 -9.50
N ASP A 460 -3.17 -15.82 -8.94
CA ASP A 460 -2.59 -16.22 -7.65
C ASP A 460 -1.06 -16.32 -7.71
N SER A 461 -0.49 -16.77 -8.82
CA SER A 461 0.96 -16.74 -9.01
C SER A 461 1.52 -15.33 -9.09
N SER A 462 0.76 -14.34 -9.58
CA SER A 462 1.18 -12.93 -9.58
C SER A 462 1.31 -12.35 -8.17
N LEU A 463 0.42 -12.76 -7.24
CA LEU A 463 0.51 -12.34 -5.84
C LEU A 463 1.77 -12.89 -5.16
N GLN A 464 2.34 -13.99 -5.64
CA GLN A 464 3.61 -14.53 -5.15
C GLN A 464 4.84 -13.81 -5.71
N VAL A 465 4.68 -13.14 -6.86
CA VAL A 465 5.69 -12.24 -7.41
C VAL A 465 5.71 -10.95 -6.59
N ILE A 466 4.56 -10.30 -6.44
CA ILE A 466 4.43 -8.98 -5.79
C ILE A 466 4.52 -9.06 -4.26
N ARG A 467 3.98 -10.12 -3.65
CA ARG A 467 3.98 -10.36 -2.20
C ARG A 467 3.45 -9.17 -1.40
N PRO A 468 2.20 -8.71 -1.67
CA PRO A 468 1.65 -7.57 -0.97
C PRO A 468 1.61 -7.86 0.54
N ALA A 469 2.11 -6.91 1.34
CA ALA A 469 2.13 -7.06 2.79
C ALA A 469 0.71 -7.03 3.37
N ASP A 470 -0.16 -6.20 2.79
CA ASP A 470 -1.60 -6.19 3.06
C ASP A 470 -2.36 -6.88 1.93
N THR A 471 -3.13 -7.91 2.31
CA THR A 471 -3.93 -8.71 1.39
C THR A 471 -5.37 -8.23 1.26
N SER A 472 -5.79 -7.22 2.04
CA SER A 472 -7.14 -6.65 2.01
C SER A 472 -7.54 -6.18 0.60
N ALA A 473 -6.58 -5.69 -0.19
CA ALA A 473 -6.80 -5.21 -1.55
C ALA A 473 -6.70 -6.31 -2.63
N ASN A 474 -6.50 -7.58 -2.27
CA ASN A 474 -6.36 -8.67 -3.25
C ASN A 474 -7.62 -8.87 -4.08
N GLY A 475 -8.81 -8.60 -3.53
CA GLY A 475 -10.06 -8.59 -4.30
C GLY A 475 -10.00 -7.57 -5.44
N LYS A 476 -9.61 -6.33 -5.13
CA LYS A 476 -9.45 -5.26 -6.12
C LYS A 476 -8.38 -5.58 -7.18
N ARG A 477 -7.26 -6.18 -6.78
CA ARG A 477 -6.23 -6.66 -7.74
C ARG A 477 -6.80 -7.70 -8.69
N ARG A 478 -7.62 -8.63 -8.19
CA ARG A 478 -8.28 -9.65 -9.01
C ARG A 478 -9.28 -9.01 -9.97
N ASP A 479 -10.13 -8.12 -9.49
CA ASP A 479 -11.10 -7.42 -10.33
C ASP A 479 -10.42 -6.67 -11.48
N ASN A 480 -9.32 -5.98 -11.18
CA ASN A 480 -8.51 -5.30 -12.20
C ASN A 480 -7.90 -6.30 -13.19
N TYR A 481 -7.36 -7.43 -12.72
CA TYR A 481 -6.80 -8.47 -13.58
C TYR A 481 -7.86 -9.10 -14.50
N ASP A 482 -9.00 -9.48 -13.94
CA ASP A 482 -10.10 -10.11 -14.68
C ASP A 482 -10.68 -9.13 -15.72
N ALA A 483 -10.84 -7.86 -15.37
CA ALA A 483 -11.29 -6.82 -16.30
C ALA A 483 -10.29 -6.61 -17.45
N ASN A 484 -9.00 -6.48 -17.14
CA ASN A 484 -7.94 -6.28 -18.15
C ASN A 484 -7.82 -7.48 -19.09
N THR A 485 -7.85 -8.70 -18.54
CA THR A 485 -7.74 -9.92 -19.36
C THR A 485 -8.95 -10.13 -20.25
N ALA A 486 -10.16 -9.82 -19.76
CA ALA A 486 -11.37 -9.84 -20.57
C ALA A 486 -11.33 -8.80 -21.70
N ALA A 487 -10.87 -7.58 -21.41
CA ALA A 487 -10.75 -6.52 -22.42
C ALA A 487 -9.76 -6.87 -23.54
N LEU A 488 -8.66 -7.56 -23.21
CA LEU A 488 -7.68 -8.04 -24.18
C LEU A 488 -8.08 -9.36 -24.87
N GLY A 489 -9.23 -9.95 -24.51
CA GLY A 489 -9.68 -11.23 -25.06
C GLY A 489 -8.72 -12.39 -24.77
N LEU A 490 -8.03 -12.35 -23.63
CA LEU A 490 -7.02 -13.34 -23.28
C LEU A 490 -7.65 -14.65 -22.82
N GLU A 491 -7.09 -15.76 -23.31
CA GLU A 491 -7.45 -17.07 -22.82
C GLU A 491 -6.75 -17.30 -21.48
N GLN A 492 -7.54 -17.40 -20.41
CA GLN A 492 -7.00 -17.80 -19.12
C GLN A 492 -6.34 -19.17 -19.28
N VAL A 493 -5.10 -19.30 -18.80
CA VAL A 493 -4.44 -20.61 -18.77
C VAL A 493 -5.37 -21.52 -17.98
N PRO A 494 -5.84 -22.64 -18.56
CA PRO A 494 -6.72 -23.54 -17.85
C PRO A 494 -6.05 -23.85 -16.52
N ALA A 495 -6.77 -23.62 -15.42
CA ALA A 495 -6.30 -24.08 -14.12
C ALA A 495 -5.83 -25.53 -14.32
N PRO A 496 -4.60 -25.89 -13.87
CA PRO A 496 -4.06 -27.21 -14.09
C PRO A 496 -5.18 -28.20 -13.79
N THR A 497 -5.61 -28.96 -14.80
CA THR A 497 -6.76 -29.87 -14.63
C THR A 497 -6.49 -30.60 -13.32
N PRO A 498 -7.38 -30.46 -12.32
CA PRO A 498 -7.12 -31.06 -11.02
C PRO A 498 -6.72 -32.48 -11.31
N GLY A 499 -5.51 -32.86 -10.87
CA GLY A 499 -5.12 -34.26 -10.94
C GLY A 499 -6.28 -35.08 -10.36
N PRO A 500 -6.52 -36.31 -10.86
CA PRO A 500 -7.60 -37.15 -10.32
C PRO A 500 -7.60 -37.02 -8.81
N PRO A 501 -8.73 -36.63 -8.19
CA PRO A 501 -8.76 -36.04 -6.86
C PRO A 501 -7.80 -36.82 -6.00
N GLY A 502 -6.69 -36.16 -5.66
CA GLY A 502 -5.76 -36.71 -4.69
C GLY A 502 -6.58 -37.09 -3.46
N PRO A 503 -6.15 -38.10 -2.71
CA PRO A 503 -6.86 -38.41 -1.47
C PRO A 503 -7.00 -37.10 -0.69
N SER A 504 -8.20 -36.82 -0.18
CA SER A 504 -8.48 -35.55 0.51
C SER A 504 -7.62 -35.34 1.75
N GLU A 505 -6.88 -36.38 2.15
CA GLU A 505 -5.87 -36.39 3.18
C GLU A 505 -4.70 -37.28 2.75
N GLY A 506 -3.50 -37.00 3.23
CA GLY A 506 -2.34 -37.83 2.90
C GLY A 506 -1.01 -37.27 3.40
N MET A 507 0.07 -37.86 2.93
CA MET A 507 1.43 -37.37 3.12
C MET A 507 1.99 -36.89 1.77
N THR A 508 2.75 -35.81 1.78
CA THR A 508 3.48 -35.33 0.60
C THR A 508 4.92 -35.01 0.96
N THR A 509 5.84 -35.23 0.02
CA THR A 509 7.22 -34.78 0.17
C THR A 509 7.34 -33.35 -0.35
N VAL A 510 7.96 -32.48 0.43
CA VAL A 510 8.23 -31.08 0.08
C VAL A 510 9.25 -31.04 -1.05
N GLN A 511 8.88 -30.38 -2.15
CA GLN A 511 9.76 -30.20 -3.30
C GLN A 511 10.70 -29.01 -3.07
N SER A 512 11.81 -28.98 -3.81
CA SER A 512 12.76 -27.87 -3.73
C SER A 512 12.06 -26.54 -4.06
N GLY A 513 12.21 -25.54 -3.19
CA GLY A 513 11.60 -24.22 -3.38
C GLY A 513 10.14 -24.11 -2.94
N GLU A 514 9.49 -25.18 -2.48
CA GLU A 514 8.10 -25.10 -1.99
C GLU A 514 8.01 -24.38 -0.63
N GLY A 515 7.08 -23.44 -0.52
CA GLY A 515 6.58 -22.93 0.76
C GLY A 515 5.28 -23.64 1.14
N CYS A 516 4.77 -23.39 2.34
CA CYS A 516 3.53 -24.00 2.82
C CYS A 516 2.33 -23.71 1.92
N TRP A 517 2.26 -22.50 1.37
CA TRP A 517 1.28 -22.16 0.35
C TRP A 517 1.38 -23.08 -0.88
N ASN A 518 2.59 -23.29 -1.42
CA ASN A 518 2.81 -24.13 -2.62
C ASN A 518 2.46 -25.59 -2.33
N ILE A 519 2.85 -26.09 -1.17
CA ILE A 519 2.50 -27.44 -0.71
C ILE A 519 0.98 -27.56 -0.65
N ALA A 520 0.31 -26.65 0.06
CA ALA A 520 -1.14 -26.65 0.22
C ALA A 520 -1.86 -26.54 -1.12
N ASN A 521 -1.43 -25.64 -2.01
CA ASN A 521 -2.04 -25.52 -3.33
C ASN A 521 -1.77 -26.73 -4.22
N ARG A 522 -0.64 -27.43 -4.04
CA ARG A 522 -0.34 -28.65 -4.79
C ARG A 522 -1.17 -29.83 -4.32
N VAL A 523 -1.28 -30.05 -3.02
CA VAL A 523 -2.00 -31.21 -2.45
C VAL A 523 -3.49 -30.96 -2.28
N CYS A 524 -3.87 -29.69 -2.12
CA CYS A 524 -5.25 -29.19 -2.01
C CYS A 524 -5.43 -28.01 -2.99
N PRO A 525 -5.61 -28.28 -4.30
CA PRO A 525 -5.78 -27.23 -5.32
C PRO A 525 -6.78 -26.15 -4.94
N GLY A 526 -6.36 -24.88 -5.04
CA GLY A 526 -7.14 -23.70 -4.65
C GLY A 526 -7.10 -23.35 -3.17
N GLN A 527 -6.50 -24.20 -2.32
CA GLN A 527 -6.41 -23.99 -0.86
C GLN A 527 -5.03 -23.48 -0.42
N GLY A 528 -4.24 -22.92 -1.33
CA GLY A 528 -2.93 -22.34 -1.01
C GLY A 528 -3.00 -21.34 0.16
N ASN A 529 -3.97 -20.42 0.16
CA ASN A 529 -4.17 -19.46 1.26
C ASN A 529 -4.66 -20.10 2.57
N SER A 530 -5.22 -21.30 2.49
CA SER A 530 -5.65 -22.10 3.62
C SER A 530 -4.57 -23.08 4.09
N TRP A 531 -3.29 -22.87 3.70
CA TRP A 531 -2.19 -23.77 4.05
C TRP A 531 -2.12 -24.10 5.54
N ALA A 532 -2.45 -23.13 6.40
CA ALA A 532 -2.42 -23.31 7.86
C ALA A 532 -3.52 -24.26 8.37
N THR A 533 -4.62 -24.40 7.64
CA THR A 533 -5.71 -25.31 7.98
C THR A 533 -5.60 -26.64 7.25
N VAL A 534 -4.92 -26.71 6.10
CA VAL A 534 -4.82 -27.96 5.31
C VAL A 534 -3.53 -28.74 5.47
N ILE A 535 -2.50 -28.18 6.11
CA ILE A 535 -1.25 -28.90 6.44
C ILE A 535 -1.32 -29.32 7.92
N CYS A 536 -1.43 -30.62 8.16
CA CYS A 536 -1.83 -31.19 9.46
C CYS A 536 -0.71 -31.48 10.43
N ASP A 537 0.52 -31.16 10.06
CA ASP A 537 1.69 -31.37 10.90
C ASP A 537 2.16 -30.02 11.46
N PRO A 538 1.73 -29.60 12.66
CA PRO A 538 2.49 -28.64 13.44
C PRO A 538 3.77 -29.34 13.98
N PRO A 539 4.99 -28.78 13.85
CA PRO A 539 5.32 -27.40 13.46
C PRO A 539 5.89 -27.28 12.02
N ALA A 540 5.46 -28.10 11.06
CA ALA A 540 6.12 -28.23 9.75
C ALA A 540 6.11 -26.95 8.89
N CYS A 541 5.33 -25.93 9.25
CA CYS A 541 5.34 -24.62 8.59
C CYS A 541 5.99 -23.49 9.41
N SER A 542 6.49 -23.79 10.61
CA SER A 542 7.30 -22.87 11.40
C SER A 542 8.28 -23.67 12.27
N PRO A 543 9.52 -23.91 11.81
CA PRO A 543 10.13 -23.36 10.59
C PRO A 543 9.58 -23.98 9.28
N ARG A 544 9.75 -23.26 8.16
CA ARG A 544 9.39 -23.72 6.79
C ARG A 544 9.98 -25.11 6.53
N PRO A 545 9.21 -26.05 5.93
CA PRO A 545 9.71 -27.39 5.75
C PRO A 545 10.78 -27.41 4.65
N GLY A 546 11.87 -28.13 4.91
CA GLY A 546 12.98 -28.28 3.98
C GLY A 546 12.65 -29.24 2.83
N PRO A 547 13.28 -29.09 1.66
CA PRO A 547 13.13 -30.05 0.56
C PRO A 547 13.41 -31.49 1.03
N GLY A 548 12.55 -32.44 0.63
CA GLY A 548 12.64 -33.84 1.04
C GLY A 548 11.95 -34.18 2.36
N GLN A 549 11.54 -33.19 3.16
CA GLN A 549 10.70 -33.45 4.34
C GLN A 549 9.31 -33.93 3.91
N THR A 550 8.69 -34.77 4.73
CA THR A 550 7.31 -35.23 4.53
C THR A 550 6.37 -34.42 5.42
N VAL A 551 5.26 -33.98 4.85
CA VAL A 551 4.21 -33.26 5.59
C VAL A 551 2.86 -33.89 5.30
N ARG A 552 2.04 -34.00 6.34
CA ARG A 552 0.65 -34.46 6.29
C ARG A 552 -0.26 -33.31 5.86
N TYR A 553 -1.27 -33.63 5.08
CA TYR A 553 -2.29 -32.68 4.67
C TYR A 553 -3.70 -33.27 4.80
N ASN A 554 -4.69 -32.40 4.96
CA ASN A 554 -6.12 -32.69 4.87
C ASN A 554 -6.83 -31.48 4.26
N CYS A 555 -7.32 -31.64 3.03
CA CYS A 555 -8.01 -30.59 2.27
C CYS A 555 -9.40 -30.23 2.83
N ASN A 556 -9.90 -30.98 3.82
CA ASN A 556 -11.11 -30.65 4.56
C ASN A 556 -10.82 -29.97 5.91
N GLY A 557 -9.56 -29.63 6.17
CA GLY A 557 -9.10 -29.12 7.45
C GLY A 557 -8.50 -30.21 8.31
N CYS A 558 -7.38 -29.86 8.92
CA CYS A 558 -6.79 -30.50 10.07
C CYS A 558 -7.44 -29.93 11.35
#